data_AF-A0A941N798-F1
#
_entry.id   AF-A0A941N798-F1
#
_cell.length_a   1.000
_cell.length_b   1.000
_cell.length_c   1.000
_cell.angle_alpha   90.00
_cell.angle_beta   90.00
_cell.angle_gamma   90.00
#
_symmetry.space_group_name_H-M   'P 1'
#
loop_
_entity.id
_entity.type
_entity.pdbx_description
1 polymer ?
#
loop_
_entity_poly.entity_id
_entity_poly.type
_entity_poly.pdbx_seq_one_letter_code
_entity_poly.pdbx_strand_id
1 'polypeptide(L)'
;MKYHLLSLVLLSSFGSLQAGVIVPGTSDPKLAGMPDGAEASNFSVAPGQSPVEFTGFPLVAGQRLLFSVTGTVSNGDFGSTDGPEGNASNVGPFNEGSENGISNITAPINALLGIFLGPDQPDLSPAPAALSFATLAERDFLELLPELKQVFFIGNGRTSLNATQTFVVPVGATRLFLATMDFSEYPNNSGAFDVEMSAVPEPATFACFGALGLVLLGGGLRANRHRKLTDDNRGPH
;
A
#
# COMPACT_ATOMS: atom_id res chain seq x y z
N MET A 1 -0.78 -34.06 -44.47
CA MET A 1 -0.34 -33.76 -43.10
C MET A 1 -0.91 -32.40 -42.70
N LYS A 2 -1.88 -32.38 -41.79
CA LYS A 2 -2.50 -31.14 -41.27
C LYS A 2 -1.71 -30.70 -40.03
N TYR A 3 -1.09 -29.53 -40.08
CA TYR A 3 -0.51 -28.91 -38.88
C TYR A 3 -1.58 -28.04 -38.24
N HIS A 4 -2.11 -28.48 -37.10
CA HIS A 4 -2.90 -27.63 -36.21
C HIS A 4 -1.94 -26.82 -35.35
N LEU A 5 -1.88 -25.52 -35.59
CA LEU A 5 -1.17 -24.58 -34.75
C LEU A 5 -2.04 -24.32 -33.51
N LEU A 6 -1.76 -24.99 -32.39
CA LEU A 6 -2.32 -24.59 -31.10
C LEU A 6 -1.67 -23.25 -30.71
N SER A 7 -2.48 -22.19 -30.64
CA SER A 7 -2.07 -20.95 -29.99
C SER A 7 -2.10 -21.17 -28.47
N LEU A 8 -0.92 -21.25 -27.86
CA LEU A 8 -0.76 -21.27 -26.41
C LEU A 8 -0.93 -19.83 -25.89
N VAL A 9 -2.10 -19.53 -25.34
CA VAL A 9 -2.28 -18.32 -24.53
C VAL A 9 -1.69 -18.60 -23.16
N LEU A 10 -0.50 -18.06 -22.89
CA LEU A 10 0.07 -18.03 -21.54
C LEU A 10 -0.72 -17.01 -20.70
N LEU A 11 -1.69 -17.47 -19.91
CA LEU A 11 -2.21 -16.67 -18.79
C LEU A 11 -1.15 -16.65 -17.69
N SER A 12 -0.39 -15.56 -17.57
CA SER A 12 0.42 -15.30 -16.38
C SER A 12 -0.49 -14.84 -15.25
N SER A 13 -0.77 -15.71 -14.27
CA SER A 13 -1.37 -15.28 -13.00
C SER A 13 -0.32 -14.49 -12.23
N PHE A 14 -0.48 -13.17 -12.15
CA PHE A 14 0.31 -12.37 -11.20
C PHE A 14 -0.23 -12.67 -9.80
N GLY A 15 0.58 -13.31 -8.96
CA GLY A 15 0.26 -13.45 -7.53
C GLY A 15 0.29 -12.07 -6.86
N SER A 16 -0.60 -11.85 -5.89
CA SER A 16 -0.52 -10.68 -5.01
C SER A 16 0.77 -10.73 -4.19
N LEU A 17 1.51 -9.63 -4.12
CA LEU A 17 2.62 -9.48 -3.17
C LEU A 17 2.02 -9.35 -1.77
N GLN A 18 2.53 -10.10 -0.79
CA GLN A 18 2.06 -10.08 0.59
C GLN A 18 3.23 -10.23 1.56
N ALA A 19 3.19 -9.49 2.67
CA ALA A 19 4.12 -9.65 3.79
C ALA A 19 3.51 -9.19 5.12
N GLY A 20 4.00 -9.76 6.22
CA GLY A 20 3.62 -9.42 7.58
C GLY A 20 4.59 -8.47 8.28
N VAL A 21 4.09 -7.72 9.27
CA VAL A 21 4.88 -6.86 10.15
C VAL A 21 4.21 -6.73 11.52
N ILE A 22 5.02 -6.72 12.59
CA ILE A 22 4.54 -6.48 13.96
C ILE A 22 4.62 -4.99 14.26
N VAL A 23 3.54 -4.40 14.78
CA VAL A 23 3.45 -2.99 15.17
C VAL A 23 3.26 -2.88 16.68
N PRO A 24 4.29 -2.50 17.45
CA PRO A 24 4.17 -2.31 18.89
C PRO A 24 3.17 -1.20 19.25
N GLY A 25 2.44 -1.36 20.37
CA GLY A 25 1.56 -0.33 20.92
C GLY A 25 2.28 0.96 21.34
N THR A 26 3.61 0.93 21.47
CA THR A 26 4.45 2.11 21.77
C THR A 26 4.82 2.92 20.54
N SER A 27 4.33 2.55 19.35
CA SER A 27 4.68 3.20 18.08
C SER A 27 3.97 4.55 17.95
N ASP A 28 4.71 5.64 18.13
CA ASP A 28 4.20 7.02 18.03
C ASP A 28 4.26 7.54 16.59
N PRO A 29 3.12 7.77 15.91
CA PRO A 29 3.08 8.21 14.51
C PRO A 29 3.86 9.50 14.26
N LYS A 30 4.11 10.34 15.27
CA LYS A 30 4.87 11.60 15.15
C LYS A 30 6.37 11.41 15.00
N LEU A 31 6.89 10.21 15.24
CA LEU A 31 8.31 9.89 15.04
C LEU A 31 8.57 9.14 13.72
N ALA A 32 7.55 8.97 12.87
CA ALA A 32 7.70 8.30 11.57
C ALA A 32 8.79 8.98 10.72
N GLY A 33 9.85 8.24 10.37
CA GLY A 33 10.93 8.74 9.52
C GLY A 33 11.84 9.81 10.15
N MET A 34 11.75 10.03 11.47
CA MET A 34 12.65 10.92 12.22
C MET A 34 13.93 10.19 12.64
N PRO A 35 15.09 10.87 12.73
CA PRO A 35 16.35 10.27 13.15
C PRO A 35 16.39 9.93 14.65
N ASP A 36 17.29 9.03 15.04
CA ASP A 36 17.56 8.70 16.45
C ASP A 36 17.85 9.96 17.28
N GLY A 37 17.24 10.06 18.46
CA GLY A 37 17.31 11.22 19.33
C GLY A 37 16.29 12.32 19.02
N ALA A 38 15.50 12.20 17.95
CA ALA A 38 14.35 13.07 17.74
C ALA A 38 13.30 12.84 18.84
N GLU A 39 12.72 13.94 19.32
CA GLU A 39 11.68 13.93 20.34
C GLU A 39 10.32 14.18 19.67
N ALA A 40 9.29 13.56 20.23
CA ALA A 40 7.91 13.97 20.07
C ALA A 40 7.34 14.23 21.47
N SER A 41 6.19 14.87 21.51
CA SER A 41 5.59 15.29 22.76
C SER A 41 5.27 14.11 23.69
N ASN A 42 5.14 14.37 24.99
CA ASN A 42 4.79 13.35 25.99
C ASN A 42 5.78 12.18 26.09
N PHE A 43 7.08 12.52 26.09
CA PHE A 43 8.23 11.62 26.38
C PHE A 43 8.55 10.57 25.31
N SER A 44 7.99 10.70 24.11
CA SER A 44 8.37 9.87 22.96
C SER A 44 9.74 10.28 22.42
N VAL A 45 10.66 9.32 22.29
CA VAL A 45 12.00 9.57 21.72
C VAL A 45 12.36 8.46 20.73
N ALA A 46 12.85 8.86 19.56
CA ALA A 46 13.37 7.92 18.56
C ALA A 46 14.71 7.31 19.03
N PRO A 47 14.97 6.01 18.81
CA PRO A 47 14.10 5.05 18.12
C PRO A 47 13.08 4.33 19.02
N GLY A 48 13.03 4.64 20.32
CA GLY A 48 12.23 3.90 21.31
C GLY A 48 10.73 3.86 20.99
N GLN A 49 10.17 4.99 20.55
CA GLN A 49 8.76 5.12 20.12
C GLN A 49 8.63 5.30 18.60
N SER A 50 9.68 5.05 17.82
CA SER A 50 9.60 5.18 16.37
C SER A 50 8.63 4.15 15.77
N PRO A 51 7.71 4.55 14.89
CA PRO A 51 6.84 3.66 14.15
C PRO A 51 7.60 2.66 13.30
N VAL A 52 6.93 1.55 13.00
CA VAL A 52 7.52 0.48 12.20
C VAL A 52 7.40 0.83 10.72
N GLU A 53 8.54 0.90 10.03
CA GLU A 53 8.56 0.99 8.57
C GLU A 53 8.25 -0.37 7.95
N PHE A 54 7.28 -0.42 7.04
CA PHE A 54 6.99 -1.62 6.27
C PHE A 54 7.99 -1.76 5.12
N THR A 55 8.70 -2.90 5.07
CA THR A 55 9.74 -3.18 4.07
C THR A 55 9.49 -4.45 3.25
N GLY A 56 8.29 -5.03 3.31
CA GLY A 56 7.99 -6.33 2.69
C GLY A 56 7.98 -6.32 1.16
N PHE A 57 7.66 -5.18 0.55
CA PHE A 57 7.73 -4.97 -0.90
C PHE A 57 7.81 -3.46 -1.22
N PRO A 58 8.32 -3.09 -2.41
CA PRO A 58 8.40 -1.68 -2.80
C PRO A 58 7.00 -1.09 -3.03
N LEU A 59 6.81 0.14 -2.57
CA LEU A 59 5.59 0.91 -2.78
C LEU A 59 5.62 1.57 -4.17
N VAL A 60 4.51 1.50 -4.88
CA VAL A 60 4.34 2.13 -6.20
C VAL A 60 3.18 3.10 -6.14
N ALA A 61 3.38 4.34 -6.56
CA ALA A 61 2.29 5.33 -6.60
C ALA A 61 1.08 4.82 -7.41
N GLY A 62 -0.12 5.01 -6.88
CA GLY A 62 -1.37 4.52 -7.45
C GLY A 62 -1.70 3.07 -7.11
N GLN A 63 -0.75 2.29 -6.59
CA GLN A 63 -0.97 0.92 -6.13
C GLN A 63 -1.99 0.90 -4.99
N ARG A 64 -2.89 -0.07 -5.02
CA ARG A 64 -3.83 -0.33 -3.93
C ARG A 64 -3.25 -1.33 -2.94
N LEU A 65 -3.26 -0.95 -1.67
CA LEU A 65 -2.88 -1.79 -0.55
C LEU A 65 -4.13 -2.32 0.16
N LEU A 66 -4.06 -3.56 0.61
CA LEU A 66 -5.05 -4.23 1.44
C LEU A 66 -4.39 -4.63 2.75
N PHE A 67 -5.13 -4.50 3.85
CA PHE A 67 -4.69 -4.87 5.18
C PHE A 67 -5.55 -5.99 5.77
N SER A 68 -4.91 -6.86 6.53
CA SER A 68 -5.55 -7.84 7.41
C SER A 68 -4.82 -7.77 8.75
N VAL A 69 -5.49 -7.30 9.79
CA VAL A 69 -4.85 -6.97 11.06
C VAL A 69 -5.46 -7.77 12.19
N THR A 70 -4.60 -8.32 13.04
CA THR A 70 -4.98 -8.96 14.30
C THR A 70 -4.09 -8.44 15.42
N GLY A 71 -4.22 -9.01 16.63
CA GLY A 71 -3.54 -8.50 17.82
C GLY A 71 -4.32 -7.40 18.51
N THR A 72 -3.77 -6.95 19.64
CA THR A 72 -4.39 -5.93 20.48
C THR A 72 -3.33 -5.06 21.14
N VAL A 73 -3.71 -3.82 21.43
CA VAL A 73 -2.86 -2.83 22.13
C VAL A 73 -3.64 -2.16 23.27
N SER A 74 -2.92 -1.48 24.15
CA SER A 74 -3.50 -0.66 25.22
C SER A 74 -2.73 0.65 25.36
N ASN A 75 -3.45 1.77 25.46
CA ASN A 75 -2.95 3.14 25.64
C ASN A 75 -2.54 3.48 27.09
N GLY A 76 -2.16 2.45 27.86
CA GLY A 76 -1.79 2.56 29.26
C GLY A 76 -1.93 1.23 30.01
N ASP A 77 -1.49 1.22 31.26
CA ASP A 77 -1.45 0.00 32.09
C ASP A 77 -2.78 -0.26 32.82
N PHE A 78 -3.87 -0.33 32.05
CA PHE A 78 -5.23 -0.53 32.59
C PHE A 78 -5.78 -1.95 32.36
N GLY A 79 -5.00 -2.83 31.71
CA GLY A 79 -5.35 -4.23 31.48
C GLY A 79 -6.43 -4.49 30.41
N SER A 80 -7.15 -3.46 29.94
CA SER A 80 -8.03 -3.55 28.78
C SER A 80 -7.24 -3.31 27.49
N THR A 81 -7.35 -4.23 26.54
CA THR A 81 -6.74 -4.08 25.21
C THR A 81 -7.82 -3.96 24.14
N ASP A 82 -7.60 -3.13 23.15
CA ASP A 82 -8.47 -2.99 21.99
C ASP A 82 -7.86 -3.66 20.76
N GLY A 83 -8.74 -4.16 19.88
CA GLY A 83 -8.33 -4.63 18.56
C GLY A 83 -8.01 -3.48 17.60
N PRO A 84 -7.69 -3.78 16.34
CA PRO A 84 -7.17 -2.78 15.38
C PRO A 84 -8.11 -1.62 15.06
N GLU A 85 -9.43 -1.81 15.23
CA GLU A 85 -10.44 -0.75 15.09
C GLU A 85 -10.36 0.33 16.17
N GLY A 86 -9.66 0.03 17.28
CA GLY A 86 -9.63 0.86 18.47
C GLY A 86 -10.96 0.91 19.23
N ASN A 87 -11.03 1.79 20.22
CA ASN A 87 -12.21 1.98 21.04
C ASN A 87 -13.08 3.12 20.50
N ALA A 88 -14.15 2.78 19.78
CA ALA A 88 -15.06 3.76 19.18
C ALA A 88 -15.85 4.62 20.20
N SER A 89 -15.81 4.31 21.49
CA SER A 89 -16.37 5.15 22.56
C SER A 89 -15.36 6.18 23.09
N ASN A 90 -14.09 6.10 22.67
CA ASN A 90 -13.05 7.05 23.00
C ASN A 90 -12.32 7.50 21.73
N VAL A 91 -12.80 8.60 21.16
CA VAL A 91 -12.39 9.13 19.85
C VAL A 91 -11.94 10.56 20.04
N GLY A 92 -10.77 10.91 19.53
CA GLY A 92 -10.21 12.24 19.70
C GLY A 92 -9.02 12.50 18.80
N PRO A 93 -8.54 13.74 18.77
CA PRO A 93 -7.30 14.08 18.10
C PRO A 93 -6.06 13.76 18.96
N PHE A 94 -4.86 13.83 18.36
CA PHE A 94 -3.65 13.99 19.16
C PHE A 94 -3.74 15.30 19.94
N ASN A 95 -3.42 15.27 21.24
CA ASN A 95 -3.55 16.44 22.11
C ASN A 95 -2.69 17.62 21.63
N GLU A 96 -1.53 17.33 21.09
CA GLU A 96 -0.51 18.31 20.67
C GLU A 96 -0.65 18.73 19.20
N GLY A 97 -1.57 18.10 18.46
CA GLY A 97 -1.81 18.43 17.07
C GLY A 97 -0.82 17.81 16.09
N SER A 98 -0.31 18.64 15.17
CA SER A 98 0.67 18.20 14.17
C SER A 98 2.09 18.43 14.71
N GLU A 99 2.99 17.48 14.50
CA GLU A 99 4.34 17.49 15.08
C GLU A 99 5.29 16.78 14.12
N ASN A 100 6.57 17.19 14.07
CA ASN A 100 7.60 16.62 13.18
C ASN A 100 7.17 16.54 11.71
N GLY A 101 6.37 17.51 11.26
CA GLY A 101 5.79 17.53 9.92
C GLY A 101 4.68 16.50 9.69
N ILE A 102 4.32 15.67 10.65
CA ILE A 102 3.25 14.67 10.54
C ILE A 102 1.90 15.27 10.96
N SER A 103 0.87 15.10 10.12
CA SER A 103 -0.45 15.68 10.35
C SER A 103 -1.09 15.19 11.64
N ASN A 104 -2.01 15.98 12.18
CA ASN A 104 -2.97 15.48 13.15
C ASN A 104 -3.95 14.48 12.49
N ILE A 105 -4.74 13.79 13.30
CA ILE A 105 -5.87 12.93 12.91
C ILE A 105 -6.91 12.99 14.03
N THR A 106 -8.20 12.77 13.73
CA THR A 106 -9.19 12.40 14.75
C THR A 106 -9.57 10.94 14.54
N ALA A 107 -9.29 10.06 15.50
CA ALA A 107 -9.53 8.62 15.37
C ALA A 107 -9.86 7.96 16.73
N PRO A 108 -10.43 6.74 16.73
CA PRO A 108 -10.56 5.93 17.93
C PRO A 108 -9.19 5.63 18.55
N ILE A 109 -9.07 5.79 19.87
CA ILE A 109 -7.87 5.38 20.60
C ILE A 109 -7.57 3.90 20.37
N ASN A 110 -6.30 3.51 20.41
CA ASN A 110 -5.81 2.15 20.13
C ASN A 110 -6.04 1.65 18.70
N ALA A 111 -6.52 2.48 17.75
CA ALA A 111 -6.66 2.04 16.36
C ALA A 111 -5.30 1.89 15.66
N LEU A 112 -5.19 0.98 14.69
CA LEU A 112 -4.04 0.95 13.78
C LEU A 112 -4.09 2.14 12.81
N LEU A 113 -2.95 2.82 12.69
CA LEU A 113 -2.75 3.97 11.83
C LEU A 113 -1.65 3.72 10.79
N GLY A 114 -1.73 4.43 9.67
CA GLY A 114 -0.71 4.47 8.62
C GLY A 114 -0.25 5.88 8.29
N ILE A 115 0.99 6.00 7.82
CA ILE A 115 1.59 7.25 7.34
C ILE A 115 2.47 6.93 6.12
N PHE A 116 2.16 7.52 4.96
CA PHE A 116 3.05 7.46 3.79
C PHE A 116 4.07 8.60 3.83
N LEU A 117 5.35 8.28 3.63
CA LEU A 117 6.42 9.27 3.52
C LEU A 117 7.17 9.12 2.20
N GLY A 118 7.69 10.24 1.70
CA GLY A 118 8.72 10.27 0.67
C GLY A 118 10.10 9.95 1.24
N PRO A 119 11.18 10.17 0.47
CA PRO A 119 12.54 9.87 0.92
C PRO A 119 13.08 10.86 1.96
N ASP A 120 12.57 12.09 1.96
CA ASP A 120 13.08 13.18 2.81
C ASP A 120 12.58 13.08 4.25
N GLN A 121 13.33 13.68 5.19
CA GLN A 121 12.89 13.82 6.58
C GLN A 121 11.61 14.67 6.66
N PRO A 122 10.58 14.25 7.43
CA PRO A 122 9.24 14.85 7.32
C PRO A 122 9.11 16.27 7.88
N ASP A 123 9.95 16.67 8.85
CA ASP A 123 9.93 17.98 9.50
C ASP A 123 10.55 19.11 8.65
N LEU A 124 11.12 18.78 7.50
CA LEU A 124 11.68 19.77 6.55
C LEU A 124 10.59 20.55 5.78
N SER A 125 9.33 20.18 5.96
CA SER A 125 8.17 20.88 5.39
C SER A 125 6.98 20.85 6.35
N PRO A 126 6.01 21.77 6.20
CA PRO A 126 4.80 21.79 7.03
C PRO A 126 4.00 20.47 6.95
N ALA A 127 3.27 20.16 8.01
CA ALA A 127 2.33 19.05 8.00
C ALA A 127 1.12 19.34 7.10
N PRO A 128 0.55 18.33 6.42
CA PRO A 128 -0.66 18.50 5.63
C PRO A 128 -1.91 18.61 6.53
N ALA A 129 -3.06 18.83 5.90
CA ALA A 129 -4.34 18.87 6.62
C ALA A 129 -4.66 17.54 7.30
N ALA A 130 -5.28 17.61 8.49
CA ALA A 130 -5.68 16.43 9.25
C ALA A 130 -6.90 15.73 8.64
N LEU A 131 -6.94 14.40 8.74
CA LEU A 131 -8.12 13.59 8.44
C LEU A 131 -8.97 13.36 9.70
N SER A 132 -10.26 13.10 9.49
CA SER A 132 -11.21 12.74 10.55
C SER A 132 -11.82 11.37 10.26
N PHE A 133 -11.80 10.52 11.27
CA PHE A 133 -12.41 9.19 11.33
C PHE A 133 -13.27 9.08 12.61
N ALA A 134 -13.89 10.19 13.00
CA ALA A 134 -14.56 10.32 14.28
C ALA A 134 -15.82 9.44 14.37
N THR A 135 -16.54 9.35 13.26
CA THR A 135 -17.81 8.63 13.14
C THR A 135 -17.62 7.29 12.42
N LEU A 136 -18.58 6.37 12.63
CA LEU A 136 -18.60 5.11 11.88
C LEU A 136 -18.67 5.34 10.37
N ALA A 137 -19.44 6.35 9.92
CA ALA A 137 -19.58 6.66 8.50
C ALA A 137 -18.26 7.14 7.87
N GLU A 138 -17.43 7.88 8.61
CA GLU A 138 -16.10 8.27 8.15
C GLU A 138 -15.11 7.09 8.14
N ARG A 139 -15.33 6.07 8.96
CA ARG A 139 -14.53 4.83 8.97
C ARG A 139 -15.00 3.80 7.95
N ASP A 140 -16.26 3.84 7.51
CA ASP A 140 -16.86 2.90 6.54
C ASP A 140 -16.63 3.32 5.07
N PHE A 141 -15.40 3.65 4.70
CA PHE A 141 -15.01 3.90 3.31
C PHE A 141 -14.58 2.61 2.59
N LEU A 142 -14.66 2.58 1.26
CA LEU A 142 -14.12 1.48 0.45
C LEU A 142 -12.72 1.77 -0.09
N GLU A 143 -12.41 3.05 -0.30
CA GLU A 143 -11.14 3.52 -0.84
C GLU A 143 -10.73 4.81 -0.15
N LEU A 144 -9.46 4.88 0.25
CA LEU A 144 -8.84 6.08 0.79
C LEU A 144 -7.62 6.47 -0.05
N LEU A 145 -7.46 7.77 -0.28
CA LEU A 145 -6.32 8.36 -0.97
C LEU A 145 -5.58 9.31 -0.01
N PRO A 146 -4.75 8.78 0.92
CA PRO A 146 -3.97 9.63 1.83
C PRO A 146 -2.93 10.45 1.07
N GLU A 147 -2.60 11.62 1.58
CA GLU A 147 -1.43 12.39 1.13
C GLU A 147 -0.14 11.95 1.84
N LEU A 148 1.02 12.41 1.35
CA LEU A 148 2.28 12.24 2.08
C LEU A 148 2.21 12.96 3.43
N LYS A 149 2.77 12.34 4.47
CA LYS A 149 2.83 12.83 5.86
C LYS A 149 1.46 12.98 6.53
N GLN A 150 0.40 12.50 5.86
CA GLN A 150 -0.95 12.50 6.39
C GLN A 150 -1.21 11.19 7.12
N VAL A 151 -1.59 11.28 8.39
CA VAL A 151 -1.96 10.13 9.20
C VAL A 151 -3.37 9.69 8.81
N PHE A 152 -3.56 8.39 8.59
CA PHE A 152 -4.84 7.81 8.25
C PHE A 152 -5.18 6.57 9.07
N PHE A 153 -6.48 6.35 9.28
CA PHE A 153 -7.01 5.17 9.94
C PHE A 153 -6.93 3.96 9.02
N ILE A 154 -6.36 2.85 9.50
CA ILE A 154 -6.37 1.55 8.81
C ILE A 154 -7.40 0.63 9.44
N GLY A 155 -7.48 0.61 10.78
CA GLY A 155 -8.33 -0.35 11.46
C GLY A 155 -7.88 -1.79 11.21
N ASN A 156 -8.86 -2.66 11.00
CA ASN A 156 -8.66 -4.04 10.55
C ASN A 156 -8.66 -4.18 9.01
N GLY A 157 -8.78 -3.07 8.27
CA GLY A 157 -8.87 -3.05 6.81
C GLY A 157 -10.25 -3.41 6.25
N ARG A 158 -11.31 -3.39 7.06
CA ARG A 158 -12.69 -3.72 6.69
C ARG A 158 -13.67 -2.64 7.15
N THR A 159 -14.73 -2.46 6.37
CA THR A 159 -15.91 -1.71 6.84
C THR A 159 -16.69 -2.50 7.89
N SER A 160 -17.64 -1.85 8.56
CA SER A 160 -18.60 -2.47 9.48
C SER A 160 -19.43 -3.60 8.85
N LEU A 161 -19.61 -3.57 7.53
CA LEU A 161 -20.27 -4.62 6.74
C LEU A 161 -19.30 -5.67 6.19
N ASN A 162 -18.06 -5.68 6.68
CA ASN A 162 -16.98 -6.60 6.31
C ASN A 162 -16.52 -6.50 4.84
N ALA A 163 -16.79 -5.37 4.18
CA ALA A 163 -16.22 -5.08 2.87
C ALA A 163 -14.75 -4.68 3.01
N THR A 164 -13.89 -5.16 2.10
CA THR A 164 -12.46 -4.80 2.12
C THR A 164 -12.25 -3.33 1.77
N GLN A 165 -11.45 -2.66 2.59
CA GLN A 165 -11.00 -1.29 2.33
C GLN A 165 -9.70 -1.30 1.56
N THR A 166 -9.52 -0.31 0.70
CA THR A 166 -8.33 -0.15 -0.14
C THR A 166 -7.66 1.19 0.13
N PHE A 167 -6.34 1.19 0.14
CA PHE A 167 -5.54 2.38 0.42
C PHE A 167 -4.61 2.63 -0.76
N VAL A 168 -4.76 3.78 -1.40
CA VAL A 168 -3.98 4.13 -2.59
C VAL A 168 -2.68 4.79 -2.17
N VAL A 169 -1.55 4.23 -2.60
CA VAL A 169 -0.23 4.81 -2.36
C VAL A 169 -0.12 6.17 -3.07
N PRO A 170 0.13 7.28 -2.34
CA PRO A 170 0.23 8.60 -2.97
C PRO A 170 1.47 8.74 -3.84
N VAL A 171 1.42 9.70 -4.77
CA VAL A 171 2.58 10.07 -5.59
C VAL A 171 3.72 10.54 -4.68
N GLY A 172 4.93 10.01 -4.93
CA GLY A 172 6.13 10.33 -4.16
C GLY A 172 6.33 9.51 -2.89
N ALA A 173 5.40 8.63 -2.53
CA ALA A 173 5.58 7.73 -1.39
C ALA A 173 6.64 6.67 -1.71
N THR A 174 7.63 6.57 -0.83
CA THR A 174 8.67 5.53 -0.89
C THR A 174 8.73 4.71 0.40
N ARG A 175 8.07 5.18 1.46
CA ARG A 175 8.02 4.54 2.78
C ARG A 175 6.59 4.54 3.31
N LEU A 176 6.21 3.48 4.02
CA LEU A 176 4.97 3.39 4.78
C LEU A 176 5.34 3.05 6.22
N PHE A 177 4.87 3.87 7.16
CA PHE A 177 5.02 3.64 8.58
C PHE A 177 3.67 3.24 9.18
N LEU A 178 3.72 2.29 10.12
CA LEU A 178 2.56 1.80 10.86
C LEU A 178 2.73 2.09 12.34
N ALA A 179 1.67 2.58 12.95
CA ALA A 179 1.64 3.06 14.32
C ALA A 179 0.30 2.76 14.98
N THR A 180 0.18 3.02 16.28
CA THR A 180 -1.11 2.99 16.97
C THR A 180 -1.64 4.41 17.22
N MET A 181 -2.94 4.53 17.41
CA MET A 181 -3.56 5.75 17.94
C MET A 181 -3.43 5.79 19.46
N ASP A 182 -2.91 6.90 19.95
CA ASP A 182 -3.08 7.37 21.32
C ASP A 182 -3.31 8.90 21.28
N PHE A 183 -3.74 9.51 22.37
CA PHE A 183 -3.80 10.97 22.47
C PHE A 183 -2.47 11.56 22.96
N SER A 184 -1.69 10.79 23.73
CA SER A 184 -0.41 11.16 24.34
C SER A 184 0.26 9.96 25.03
N GLU A 185 1.53 10.07 25.42
CA GLU A 185 2.24 9.14 26.34
C GLU A 185 2.47 7.70 25.83
N TYR A 186 2.79 7.55 24.54
CA TYR A 186 3.14 6.26 23.93
C TYR A 186 4.12 5.35 24.68
N PRO A 187 5.12 5.85 25.46
CA PRO A 187 6.00 4.96 26.22
C PRO A 187 5.30 4.05 27.24
N ASN A 188 4.10 4.40 27.71
CA ASN A 188 3.35 3.59 28.67
C ASN A 188 2.43 2.53 28.01
N ASN A 189 2.36 2.53 26.67
CA ASN A 189 1.50 1.64 25.92
C ASN A 189 2.05 0.22 25.89
N SER A 190 1.15 -0.74 25.66
CA SER A 190 1.50 -2.16 25.61
C SER A 190 0.77 -2.90 24.51
N GLY A 191 1.17 -4.16 24.29
CA GLY A 191 0.63 -5.01 23.22
C GLY A 191 1.24 -4.72 21.85
N ALA A 192 0.70 -5.38 20.83
CA ALA A 192 1.13 -5.21 19.46
C ALA A 192 0.05 -5.71 18.48
N PHE A 193 0.05 -5.12 17.29
CA PHE A 193 -0.68 -5.65 16.14
C PHE A 193 0.19 -6.58 15.30
N ASP A 194 -0.44 -7.59 14.73
CA ASP A 194 0.11 -8.41 13.65
C ASP A 194 -0.59 -8.01 12.35
N VAL A 195 0.16 -7.34 11.48
CA VAL A 195 -0.34 -6.70 10.25
C VAL A 195 0.12 -7.50 9.05
N GLU A 196 -0.80 -8.10 8.32
CA GLU A 196 -0.57 -8.62 6.98
C GLU A 196 -0.99 -7.59 5.95
N MET A 197 -0.06 -7.19 5.09
CA MET A 197 -0.31 -6.27 3.99
C MET A 197 -0.12 -6.96 2.65
N SER A 198 -1.02 -6.68 1.70
CA SER A 198 -0.87 -7.13 0.32
C SER A 198 -1.10 -6.00 -0.68
N ALA A 199 -0.43 -6.08 -1.81
CA ALA A 199 -0.65 -5.19 -2.93
C ALA A 199 -1.58 -5.84 -3.96
N VAL A 200 -2.60 -5.10 -4.39
CA VAL A 200 -3.42 -5.49 -5.53
C VAL A 200 -2.58 -5.33 -6.80
N PRO A 201 -2.39 -6.39 -7.61
CA PRO A 201 -1.75 -6.26 -8.90
C PRO A 201 -2.55 -5.29 -9.76
N GLU A 202 -1.92 -4.23 -10.26
CA GLU A 202 -2.55 -3.41 -11.29
C GLU A 202 -2.93 -4.32 -12.47
N PRO A 203 -4.17 -4.22 -13.02
CA PRO A 203 -4.48 -4.87 -14.28
C PRO A 203 -3.42 -4.43 -15.27
N ALA A 204 -2.70 -5.38 -15.88
CA ALA A 204 -1.55 -5.10 -16.72
C ALA A 204 -1.96 -4.32 -17.99
N THR A 205 -2.28 -3.03 -17.89
CA THR A 205 -2.57 -2.17 -19.04
C THR A 205 -1.31 -2.04 -19.91
N PHE A 206 -0.13 -2.25 -19.33
CA PHE A 206 1.13 -2.34 -20.08
C PHE A 206 1.33 -3.65 -20.85
N ALA A 207 0.65 -4.76 -20.49
CA ALA A 207 0.73 -6.00 -21.28
C ALA A 207 0.04 -5.87 -22.66
N CYS A 208 -0.90 -4.92 -22.78
CA CYS A 208 -1.56 -4.63 -24.06
C CYS A 208 -0.63 -3.98 -25.10
N PHE A 209 0.44 -3.29 -24.68
CA PHE A 209 1.43 -2.77 -25.63
C PHE A 209 2.42 -3.85 -26.10
N GLY A 210 2.65 -4.91 -25.31
CA GLY A 210 3.47 -6.06 -25.69
C GLY A 210 2.78 -7.03 -26.66
N ALA A 211 1.46 -7.21 -26.53
CA ALA A 211 0.69 -8.12 -27.37
C ALA A 211 0.41 -7.61 -28.79
N LEU A 212 0.48 -6.28 -29.02
CA LEU A 212 0.34 -5.69 -30.36
C LEU A 212 1.65 -5.69 -31.17
N GLY A 213 2.81 -5.81 -30.51
CA GLY A 213 4.13 -5.77 -31.16
C GLY A 213 4.52 -7.05 -31.90
N LEU A 214 3.91 -8.20 -31.60
CA LEU A 214 4.25 -9.49 -32.23
C LEU A 214 3.39 -9.86 -33.45
N VAL A 215 2.33 -9.10 -33.76
CA VAL A 215 1.47 -9.40 -34.93
C VAL A 215 2.03 -8.81 -36.23
N LEU A 216 2.95 -7.83 -36.17
CA LEU A 216 3.47 -7.15 -37.37
C LEU A 216 4.76 -7.74 -37.97
N LEU A 217 5.40 -8.74 -37.35
CA LEU A 217 6.64 -9.36 -37.87
C LEU A 217 6.43 -10.69 -38.63
N GLY A 218 5.21 -11.23 -38.67
CA GLY A 218 4.91 -12.51 -39.34
C GLY A 218 4.42 -12.42 -40.78
N GLY A 219 4.20 -11.21 -41.31
CA GLY A 219 3.41 -10.98 -42.53
C GLY A 219 4.17 -10.80 -43.85
N GLY A 220 5.47 -11.07 -43.92
CA GLY A 220 6.22 -10.78 -45.15
C GLY A 220 7.42 -11.68 -45.36
N LEU A 221 7.22 -12.79 -46.09
CA LEU A 221 8.16 -13.35 -47.07
C LEU A 221 7.64 -14.73 -47.53
N ARG A 222 6.71 -14.75 -48.49
CA ARG A 222 6.58 -15.89 -49.42
C ARG A 222 5.66 -15.57 -50.60
N ALA A 223 6.25 -15.14 -51.71
CA ALA A 223 5.83 -15.53 -53.04
C ALA A 223 6.88 -15.12 -54.08
N ASN A 224 7.68 -16.07 -54.57
CA ASN A 224 7.62 -16.36 -56.00
C ASN A 224 8.36 -17.67 -56.34
N ARG A 225 7.58 -18.70 -56.70
CA ARG A 225 8.01 -19.71 -57.67
C ARG A 225 6.86 -19.91 -58.63
N HIS A 226 7.06 -19.51 -59.87
CA HIS A 226 6.42 -20.21 -60.98
C HIS A 226 7.48 -20.64 -61.98
N ARG A 227 7.73 -21.95 -61.94
CA ARG A 227 8.33 -22.77 -62.98
C ARG A 227 7.55 -22.54 -64.29
N LYS A 228 8.27 -22.25 -65.37
CA LYS A 228 7.76 -22.31 -66.74
C LYS A 228 7.90 -23.77 -67.20
N LEU A 229 6.78 -24.44 -67.49
CA LEU A 229 6.77 -25.72 -68.20
C LEU A 229 6.82 -25.45 -69.72
N THR A 230 7.49 -26.37 -70.41
CA THR A 230 7.59 -26.70 -71.85
C THR A 230 6.32 -26.41 -72.68
N ASP A 231 6.33 -26.18 -74.01
CA ASP A 231 7.01 -26.88 -75.11
C ASP A 231 6.82 -26.09 -76.44
N ASP A 232 7.66 -26.38 -77.45
CA ASP A 232 7.32 -26.60 -78.88
C ASP A 232 8.35 -26.08 -79.92
N ASN A 233 8.91 -27.07 -80.63
CA ASN A 233 9.45 -27.14 -82.00
C ASN A 233 10.09 -25.92 -82.71
N ARG A 234 11.30 -26.17 -83.25
CA ARG A 234 11.57 -26.27 -84.71
C ARG A 234 13.02 -26.71 -85.02
N GLY A 235 13.15 -27.89 -85.63
CA GLY A 235 13.91 -28.19 -86.87
C GLY A 235 15.46 -28.12 -86.89
N PRO A 236 16.16 -29.13 -87.45
CA PRO A 236 17.61 -29.11 -87.68
C PRO A 236 17.93 -28.59 -89.09
N HIS A 237 18.88 -27.66 -89.22
CA HIS A 237 19.76 -27.47 -90.38
C HIS A 237 21.01 -26.70 -89.94
#